data_AF-A0A0C1UQD4-F1
#
_entry.id   AF-A0A0C1UQD4-F1
#
_cell.length_a   1.000
_cell.length_b   1.000
_cell.length_c   1.000
_cell.angle_alpha   90.00
_cell.angle_beta   90.00
_cell.angle_gamma   90.00
#
_symmetry.space_group_name_H-M   'P 1'
#
loop_
_entity.id
_entity.type
_entity.pdbx_description
1 polymer ?
#
loop_
_entity_poly.entity_id
_entity_poly.type
_entity_poly.pdbx_seq_one_letter_code
_entity_poly.pdbx_strand_id
1 'polypeptide(L)' 'MPLERRLSRAMFLETEVVELRQLCLTPGRMFEPGKYIAGELPDIAFEMGLVDKLPPVRGHSEEIGDPPGDRSPT' A
#
# COMPACT_ATOMS: atom_id res chain seq x y z
N MET A 1 -7.75 21.64 13.71
CA MET A 1 -8.11 20.40 13.00
C MET A 1 -6.89 20.00 12.19
N PRO A 2 -6.29 18.83 12.44
CA PRO A 2 -5.06 18.45 11.75
C PRO A 2 -5.40 18.26 10.28
N LEU A 3 -4.65 18.93 9.42
CA LEU A 3 -4.74 18.80 7.98
C LEU A 3 -4.26 17.38 7.67
N GLU A 4 -5.19 16.41 7.66
CA GLU A 4 -4.91 15.05 7.21
C GLU A 4 -4.30 15.19 5.82
N ARG A 5 -3.00 14.86 5.71
CA ARG A 5 -2.22 15.06 4.50
C ARG A 5 -2.77 14.11 3.45
N ARG A 6 -3.80 14.55 2.71
CA ARG A 6 -4.31 13.84 1.54
C ARG A 6 -3.16 13.77 0.54
N LEU A 7 -2.59 12.59 0.44
CA LEU A 7 -1.55 12.27 -0.51
C LEU A 7 -2.28 11.93 -1.81
N SER A 8 -2.16 12.76 -2.85
CA SER A 8 -2.77 12.44 -4.15
C SER A 8 -1.96 11.36 -4.85
N ARG A 9 -2.62 10.41 -5.55
CA ARG A 9 -1.93 9.37 -6.34
C ARG A 9 -0.92 9.97 -7.34
N ALA A 10 -1.19 11.16 -7.87
CA ALA A 10 -0.26 11.89 -8.75
C ALA A 10 1.11 12.25 -8.12
N MET A 11 1.27 12.14 -6.80
CA MET A 11 2.56 12.36 -6.11
C MET A 11 3.45 11.11 -6.11
N PHE A 12 2.94 9.96 -6.55
CA PHE A 12 3.62 8.67 -6.54
C PHE A 12 3.84 8.20 -7.97
N LEU A 13 4.96 7.52 -8.21
CA LEU A 13 5.16 6.80 -9.46
C LEU A 13 4.32 5.51 -9.44
N GLU A 14 3.89 5.04 -10.60
CA GLU A 14 3.11 3.80 -10.71
C GLU A 14 3.88 2.59 -10.14
N THR A 15 5.21 2.63 -10.17
CA THR A 15 6.10 1.59 -9.62
C THR A 15 6.61 1.90 -8.21
N GLU A 16 6.16 3.00 -7.58
CA GLU A 16 6.58 3.38 -6.23
C GLU A 16 5.93 2.46 -5.19
N VAL A 17 6.71 2.02 -4.19
CA VAL A 17 6.18 1.24 -3.07
C VAL A 17 5.62 2.19 -2.02
N VAL A 18 4.38 1.96 -1.63
CA VAL A 18 3.66 2.74 -0.62
C VAL A 18 3.13 1.82 0.47
N GLU A 19 2.90 2.38 1.65
CA GLU A 19 2.34 1.62 2.77
C GLU A 19 0.86 1.97 2.94
N LEU A 20 -0.02 1.00 2.73
CA LEU A 20 -1.42 1.10 3.12
C LEU A 20 -1.51 0.89 4.63
N ARG A 21 -1.89 1.92 5.38
CA ARG A 21 -1.96 1.88 6.85
C ARG A 21 -3.30 1.40 7.38
N GLN A 22 -4.32 1.41 6.53
CA GLN A 22 -5.70 1.10 6.88
C GLN A 22 -6.33 0.20 5.82
N LEU A 23 -7.24 -0.66 6.24
CA LEU A 23 -8.00 -1.52 5.34
C LEU A 23 -8.67 -0.68 4.24
N CYS A 24 -8.40 -1.00 2.97
CA CYS A 24 -9.08 -0.38 1.85
C CYS A 24 -10.06 -1.38 1.23
N LEU A 25 -11.35 -1.08 1.37
CA LEU A 25 -12.43 -1.85 0.78
C LEU A 25 -12.79 -1.24 -0.58
N THR A 26 -12.57 -2.01 -1.64
CA THR A 26 -13.04 -1.63 -2.98
C THR A 26 -14.18 -2.54 -3.41
N PRO A 27 -15.01 -2.13 -4.39
CA PRO A 27 -16.12 -2.95 -4.88
C PRO A 27 -15.72 -4.33 -5.42
N GLY A 28 -14.45 -4.55 -5.77
CA GLY A 28 -13.96 -5.83 -6.32
C GLY A 28 -12.85 -6.51 -5.52
N ARG A 29 -12.28 -5.86 -4.51
CA ARG A 29 -11.14 -6.38 -3.75
C ARG A 29 -11.04 -5.71 -2.38
N MET A 30 -10.57 -6.46 -1.40
CA MET A 30 -10.15 -5.91 -0.10
C MET A 30 -8.62 -5.85 -0.09
N PHE A 31 -8.07 -4.71 0.34
CA PHE A 31 -6.64 -4.52 0.54
C PHE A 31 -6.38 -4.37 2.03
N GLU A 32 -5.58 -5.28 2.58
CA GLU A 32 -5.18 -5.26 3.98
C GLU A 32 -4.05 -4.25 4.20
N PRO A 33 -3.87 -3.71 5.42
CA PRO A 33 -2.73 -2.85 5.71
C PRO A 33 -1.40 -3.55 5.41
N GLY A 34 -0.54 -2.90 4.62
CA GLY A 34 0.71 -3.49 4.14
C GLY A 34 1.40 -2.67 3.08
N LYS A 35 2.47 -3.22 2.49
CA LYS A 35 3.22 -2.57 1.41
C LYS A 35 2.66 -2.97 0.06
N TYR A 36 2.36 -1.99 -0.78
CA TYR A 36 1.84 -2.20 -2.12
C TYR A 36 2.55 -1.32 -3.13
N ILE A 37 2.52 -1.73 -4.38
CA ILE A 37 2.88 -0.85 -5.49
C ILE A 37 1.76 0.17 -5.67
N ALA A 38 2.11 1.45 -5.80
CA ALA A 38 1.13 2.53 -5.89
C ALA A 38 0.20 2.35 -7.11
N GLY A 39 0.71 1.80 -8.21
CA GLY A 39 -0.08 1.42 -9.38
C GLY A 39 -1.15 0.35 -9.11
N GLU A 40 -0.93 -0.54 -8.13
CA GLU A 40 -1.86 -1.62 -7.78
C GLU A 40 -2.98 -1.19 -6.82
N LEU A 41 -2.79 -0.09 -6.08
CA LEU A 41 -3.81 0.45 -5.18
C LEU A 41 -4.76 1.41 -5.92
N PRO A 42 -6.06 1.40 -5.62
CA PRO A 42 -7.01 2.32 -6.23
C PRO A 42 -6.73 3.77 -5.81
N ASP A 43 -7.05 4.75 -6.68
CA ASP A 43 -6.89 6.18 -6.37
C ASP A 43 -7.59 6.58 -5.06
N ILE A 44 -8.73 5.96 -4.75
CA ILE A 44 -9.52 6.24 -3.54
C ILE A 44 -8.72 5.98 -2.25
N ALA A 45 -7.76 5.04 -2.25
CA ALA A 45 -6.91 4.78 -1.09
C ALA A 45 -5.99 5.98 -0.77
N PHE A 46 -5.54 6.68 -1.83
CA PHE A 46 -4.72 7.88 -1.74
C PHE A 46 -5.57 9.09 -1.37
N GLU A 47 -6.71 9.29 -2.03
CA GLU A 47 -7.63 10.40 -1.74
C GLU A 47 -8.14 10.39 -0.30
N MET A 48 -8.42 9.19 0.24
CA MET A 48 -8.82 9.01 1.64
C MET A 48 -7.65 9.08 2.63
N GLY A 49 -6.40 9.22 2.15
CA GLY A 49 -5.22 9.29 3.02
C GLY A 49 -4.94 7.99 3.77
N LEU A 50 -5.37 6.84 3.24
CA LEU A 50 -5.10 5.52 3.85
C LEU A 50 -3.66 5.07 3.60
N VAL A 51 -2.99 5.70 2.63
CA VAL A 51 -1.65 5.38 2.15
C VAL A 51 -0.64 6.38 2.71
N ASP A 52 0.53 5.88 3.10
CA ASP A 52 1.67 6.67 3.55
C ASP A 52 2.86 6.49 2.61
N LYS A 53 3.66 7.55 2.46
CA LYS A 53 4.83 7.52 1.58
C LYS A 53 6.00 6.96 2.37
N LEU A 54 6.43 5.76 2.02
CA LEU A 54 7.64 5.19 2.58
C LEU A 54 8.85 6.04 2.18
N PRO A 55 9.81 6.26 3.09
CA PRO A 55 11.07 6.90 2.71
C PRO A 55 11.71 6.07 1.60
N PRO A 56 12.33 6.70 0.57
CA PRO A 56 13.07 5.96 -0.43
C PRO A 56 14.14 5.16 0.31
N VAL A 57 14.02 3.83 0.29
CA VAL A 57 14.93 2.92 0.97
C VAL A 57 16.33 3.08 0.37
N ARG A 58 17.13 3.96 0.96
CA ARG A 58 18.58 4.00 0.74
C ARG A 58 19.19 2.87 1.54
N GLY A 59 19.15 1.66 0.99
CA GLY A 59 19.88 0.51 1.54
C GLY A 59 19.07 -0.78 1.48
N HIS A 60 19.62 -1.73 0.72
CA HIS A 60 19.31 -3.16 0.71
C HIS A 60 17.89 -3.57 0.28
N SER A 61 17.78 -3.84 -1.02
CA SER A 61 16.85 -4.83 -1.56
C SER A 61 17.15 -6.20 -0.92
N GLU A 62 16.38 -6.63 0.05
CA GLU A 62 16.27 -8.05 0.33
C GLU A 62 14.90 -8.34 0.96
N GLU A 63 14.24 -9.37 0.41
CA GLU A 63 13.12 -10.09 1.00
C GLU A 63 11.76 -9.38 1.07
N ILE A 64 11.06 -9.33 -0.08
CA ILE A 64 9.60 -9.41 -0.06
C ILE A 64 9.27 -10.90 0.07
N GLY A 65 9.02 -11.33 1.31
CA GLY A 65 8.58 -12.67 1.63
C GLY A 65 7.26 -13.01 0.92
N ASP A 66 7.26 -14.18 0.31
CA ASP A 66 6.10 -14.89 -0.22
C ASP A 66 4.93 -14.88 0.81
N PRO A 67 3.69 -14.59 0.39
CA PRO A 67 2.54 -14.71 1.31
C PRO A 67 2.41 -16.18 1.73
N PRO A 68 2.29 -16.52 3.03
CA PRO A 68 2.09 -17.90 3.45
C PRO A 68 0.66 -18.31 3.10
N GLY A 69 0.49 -18.74 1.86
CA GLY A 69 -0.76 -19.18 1.29
C GLY A 69 -0.61 -20.59 0.73
N ASP A 70 -0.24 -21.58 1.55
CA ASP A 70 -0.58 -22.96 1.22
C ASP A 70 -0.68 -23.86 2.47
N ARG A 71 -1.94 -24.23 2.74
CA ARG A 71 -2.42 -25.56 3.16
C ARG A 71 -1.96 -26.15 4.49
N SER A 72 -2.93 -26.21 5.41
CA SER A 72 -3.17 -27.41 6.24
C SER A 72 -3.21 -28.65 5.33
N PRO A 73 -2.41 -29.69 5.60
CA PRO A 73 -2.92 -30.89 6.29
C PRO A 73 -1.86 -31.51 7.23
N THR A 74 -2.18 -32.03 8.40
CA THR A 74 -2.73 -33.37 8.64
C THR A 74 -2.91 -33.53 10.15
#